data_AF-A0A6C0JII7-F1
#
_entry.id   AF-A0A6C0JII7-F1
#
_cell.length_a   1.000
_cell.length_b   1.000
_cell.length_c   1.000
_cell.angle_alpha   90.00
_cell.angle_beta   90.00
_cell.angle_gamma   90.00
#
_symmetry.space_group_name_H-M   'P 1'
#
loop_
_entity.id
_entity.type
_entity.pdbx_description
1 polymer ?
#
loop_
_entity_poly.entity_id
_entity_poly.type
_entity_poly.pdbx_seq_one_letter_code
_entity_poly.pdbx_strand_id
1 'polypeptide(L)'
;MPQYINGDVTSTRSLFGADNVNNSEQLDAIKDYYRFQILYTKVLKSLNTLIASYTSADMNTLIEDINTNNYLIQQIDNTPYYYNDDVTTISGFDYDPNLFNDYKTSFKFVLTGLNSAIAQYRTNLELTDTNANLLIDSNILNGTDKTLITRYIIQKNTEGIPFDANSVLDLDFDIKIWYSVYLTRHGAPPDGVFDTEKLSIIVSELISDGIITIDEFISDRLN
;
A
#
# COMPACT_ATOMS: atom_id res chain seq x y z
N MET A 1 40.54 -41.13 -51.35
CA MET A 1 40.51 -41.18 -49.88
C MET A 1 41.04 -39.87 -49.34
N PRO A 2 40.34 -39.25 -48.38
CA PRO A 2 40.53 -37.85 -48.01
C PRO A 2 41.54 -37.70 -46.88
N GLN A 3 42.28 -36.58 -46.85
CA GLN A 3 42.63 -35.95 -45.59
C GLN A 3 42.31 -34.46 -45.69
N TYR A 4 41.24 -34.09 -44.98
CA TYR A 4 40.92 -32.72 -44.62
C TYR A 4 42.04 -32.22 -43.70
N ILE A 5 42.80 -31.21 -44.12
CA ILE A 5 43.53 -30.37 -43.17
C ILE A 5 42.52 -29.35 -42.69
N ASN A 6 41.97 -29.64 -41.52
CA ASN A 6 41.21 -28.70 -40.72
C ASN A 6 42.20 -27.63 -40.22
N GLY A 7 41.95 -26.40 -40.62
CA GLY A 7 42.79 -25.25 -40.29
C GLY A 7 41.92 -24.02 -40.32
N ASP A 8 40.96 -23.98 -39.40
CA ASP A 8 40.26 -22.76 -39.00
C ASP A 8 41.31 -21.81 -38.41
N VAL A 9 42.03 -21.09 -39.28
CA VAL A 9 42.88 -19.98 -38.85
C VAL A 9 41.92 -18.84 -38.56
N THR A 10 41.36 -18.88 -37.35
CA THR A 10 40.83 -17.68 -36.69
C THR A 10 42.00 -16.74 -36.56
N SER A 11 42.11 -15.84 -37.53
CA SER A 11 43.03 -14.72 -37.51
C SER A 11 42.58 -13.81 -36.38
N THR A 12 43.11 -14.06 -35.18
CA THR A 12 43.09 -13.10 -34.08
C THR A 12 43.89 -11.89 -34.54
N ARG A 13 43.18 -10.93 -35.14
CA ARG A 13 43.72 -9.59 -35.37
C ARG A 13 44.00 -9.00 -33.99
N SER A 14 45.27 -8.91 -33.64
CA SER A 14 45.71 -8.09 -32.51
C SER A 14 45.27 -6.65 -32.80
N LEU A 15 44.34 -6.14 -31.98
CA LEU A 15 43.91 -4.74 -31.98
C LEU A 15 44.96 -3.82 -31.32
N PHE A 16 46.09 -4.37 -30.88
CA PHE A 16 47.18 -3.63 -30.28
C PHE A 16 48.44 -3.85 -31.10
N GLY A 17 48.88 -2.78 -31.77
CA GLY A 17 50.28 -2.64 -32.17
C GLY A 17 51.13 -2.70 -30.90
N ALA A 18 52.22 -3.45 -30.97
CA ALA A 18 53.11 -3.77 -29.86
C ALA A 18 53.38 -2.57 -28.93
N ASP A 19 52.80 -2.60 -27.73
CA ASP A 19 53.53 -3.00 -26.54
C ASP A 19 52.57 -3.68 -25.56
N ASN A 20 53.07 -4.76 -24.97
CA ASN A 20 52.34 -5.73 -24.17
C ASN A 20 52.02 -5.14 -22.79
N VAL A 21 51.13 -4.14 -22.71
CA VAL A 21 50.66 -3.62 -21.43
C VAL A 21 49.49 -4.48 -20.96
N ASN A 22 49.83 -5.57 -20.28
CA ASN A 22 48.92 -6.41 -19.51
C ASN A 22 48.31 -5.67 -18.29
N ASN A 23 47.81 -4.45 -18.45
CA ASN A 23 47.11 -3.77 -17.37
C ASN A 23 45.61 -3.98 -17.53
N SER A 24 45.11 -5.08 -16.97
CA SER A 24 43.67 -5.30 -16.77
C SER A 24 42.98 -4.08 -16.16
N GLU A 25 43.68 -3.34 -15.30
CA GLU A 25 43.22 -2.08 -14.71
C GLU A 25 42.95 -0.98 -15.75
N GLN A 26 43.77 -0.86 -16.81
CA GLN A 26 43.53 0.12 -17.87
C GLN A 26 42.33 -0.26 -18.74
N LEU A 27 42.17 -1.56 -19.00
CA LEU A 27 41.01 -2.07 -19.73
C LEU A 27 39.72 -1.85 -18.92
N ASP A 28 39.74 -2.12 -17.62
CA ASP A 28 38.57 -1.92 -16.75
C ASP A 28 38.26 -0.44 -16.51
N ALA A 29 39.27 0.43 -16.43
CA ALA A 29 39.10 1.89 -16.42
C ALA A 29 38.42 2.42 -17.68
N ILE A 30 38.82 1.94 -18.87
CA ILE A 30 38.17 2.30 -20.13
C ILE A 30 36.71 1.81 -20.15
N LYS A 31 36.46 0.58 -19.69
CA LYS A 31 35.10 0.03 -19.61
C LYS A 31 34.20 0.85 -18.69
N ASP A 32 34.70 1.23 -17.52
CA ASP A 32 33.94 2.01 -16.55
C ASP A 32 33.72 3.44 -17.01
N TYR A 33 34.70 4.07 -17.69
CA TYR A 33 34.50 5.36 -18.32
C TYR A 33 33.29 5.37 -19.28
N TYR A 34 33.16 4.34 -20.13
CA TYR A 34 31.99 4.21 -21.01
C TYR A 34 30.68 3.99 -20.24
N ARG A 35 30.71 3.15 -19.19
CA ARG A 35 29.53 2.94 -18.33
C ARG A 35 29.12 4.24 -17.64
N PHE A 36 30.06 5.07 -17.22
CA PHE A 36 29.81 6.42 -16.68
C PHE A 36 29.23 7.35 -17.73
N GLN A 37 29.72 7.33 -18.97
CA GLN A 37 29.12 8.14 -20.04
C GLN A 37 27.67 7.74 -20.29
N ILE A 38 27.34 6.46 -20.29
CA ILE A 38 25.95 5.97 -20.44
C ILE A 38 25.10 6.39 -19.23
N LEU A 39 25.61 6.21 -18.01
CA LEU A 39 24.92 6.60 -16.78
C LEU A 39 24.67 8.13 -16.75
N TYR A 40 25.64 8.92 -17.17
CA TYR A 40 25.50 10.37 -17.26
C TYR A 40 24.48 10.79 -18.33
N THR A 41 24.63 10.30 -19.56
CA THR A 41 23.82 10.75 -20.71
C THR A 41 22.38 10.25 -20.65
N LYS A 42 22.15 9.01 -20.23
CA LYS A 42 20.82 8.39 -20.26
C LYS A 42 20.07 8.47 -18.94
N VAL A 43 20.80 8.55 -17.82
CA VAL A 43 20.22 8.25 -16.51
C VAL A 43 20.27 9.46 -15.56
N LEU A 44 21.36 10.23 -15.54
CA LEU A 44 21.44 11.43 -14.69
C LEU A 44 20.45 12.53 -15.11
N LYS A 45 20.32 12.78 -16.42
CA LYS A 45 19.36 13.77 -16.93
C LYS A 45 17.94 13.43 -16.51
N SER A 46 17.56 12.17 -16.66
CA SER A 46 16.23 11.69 -16.35
C SER A 46 15.96 11.72 -14.84
N LEU A 47 16.96 11.42 -14.01
CA LEU A 47 16.86 11.55 -12.56
C LEU A 47 16.67 13.00 -12.11
N ASN A 48 17.37 13.95 -12.74
CA ASN A 48 17.16 15.36 -12.44
C ASN A 48 15.72 15.78 -12.73
N THR A 49 15.12 15.28 -13.81
CA THR A 49 13.70 15.49 -14.10
C THR A 49 12.81 14.89 -13.01
N LEU A 50 13.04 13.64 -12.61
CA LEU A 50 12.24 13.00 -11.55
C LEU A 50 12.37 13.72 -10.20
N ILE A 51 13.58 14.10 -9.81
CA ILE A 51 13.83 14.88 -8.58
C ILE A 51 13.12 16.23 -8.69
N ALA A 52 13.19 16.91 -9.84
CA ALA A 52 12.49 18.18 -10.05
C ALA A 52 10.99 18.02 -9.82
N SER A 53 10.34 17.05 -10.48
CA SER A 53 8.91 16.76 -10.31
C SER A 53 8.55 16.43 -8.86
N TYR A 54 9.39 15.66 -8.17
CA TYR A 54 9.21 15.39 -6.73
C TYR A 54 9.30 16.67 -5.89
N THR A 55 10.33 17.49 -6.10
CA THR A 55 10.55 18.73 -5.33
C THR A 55 9.48 19.80 -5.60
N SER A 56 8.89 19.83 -6.80
CA SER A 56 7.77 20.70 -7.14
C SER A 56 6.41 20.13 -6.72
N ALA A 57 6.39 18.96 -6.06
CA ALA A 57 5.18 18.21 -5.70
C ALA A 57 4.27 17.85 -6.90
N ASP A 58 4.82 17.79 -8.11
CA ASP A 58 4.11 17.31 -9.29
C ASP A 58 4.15 15.78 -9.36
N MET A 59 3.35 15.17 -8.50
CA MET A 59 3.33 13.72 -8.33
C MET A 59 2.78 13.00 -9.56
N ASN A 60 1.95 13.65 -10.37
CA ASN A 60 1.38 13.04 -11.58
C ASN A 60 2.46 12.84 -12.64
N THR A 61 3.23 13.90 -12.94
CA THR A 61 4.37 13.79 -13.87
C THR A 61 5.43 12.84 -13.33
N LEU A 62 5.70 12.86 -12.02
CA LEU A 62 6.62 11.91 -11.40
C LEU A 62 6.18 10.44 -11.62
N ILE A 63 4.89 10.14 -11.48
CA ILE A 63 4.33 8.79 -11.69
C ILE A 63 4.46 8.34 -13.15
N GLU A 64 4.23 9.25 -14.10
CA GLU A 64 4.32 8.94 -15.53
C GLU A 64 5.77 8.62 -15.92
N ASP A 65 6.72 9.45 -15.48
CA ASP A 65 8.11 9.38 -15.92
C ASP A 65 8.94 8.28 -15.24
N ILE A 66 8.54 7.83 -14.03
CA ILE A 66 9.36 6.87 -13.26
C ILE A 66 9.45 5.49 -13.94
N ASN A 67 8.42 5.08 -14.69
CA ASN A 67 8.38 3.78 -15.36
C ASN A 67 9.41 3.67 -16.49
N THR A 68 9.56 4.75 -17.27
CA THR A 68 10.59 4.86 -18.32
C THR A 68 11.99 4.77 -17.74
N ASN A 69 12.19 5.29 -16.53
CA ASN A 69 13.47 5.27 -15.84
C ASN A 69 13.82 3.90 -15.23
N ASN A 70 12.83 3.18 -14.70
CA ASN A 70 13.01 1.79 -14.23
C ASN A 70 13.56 0.88 -15.35
N TYR A 71 13.09 1.07 -16.59
CA TYR A 71 13.58 0.33 -17.76
C TYR A 71 15.05 0.65 -18.08
N LEU A 72 15.48 1.92 -18.01
CA LEU A 72 16.86 2.32 -18.28
C LEU A 72 17.87 1.73 -17.29
N ILE A 73 17.47 1.51 -16.03
CA ILE A 73 18.32 0.84 -15.03
C ILE A 73 18.47 -0.65 -15.33
N GLN A 74 17.38 -1.31 -15.72
CA GLN A 74 17.46 -2.72 -16.14
C GLN A 74 18.40 -2.89 -17.33
N GLN A 75 18.44 -1.91 -18.25
CA GLN A 75 19.41 -1.90 -19.34
C GLN A 75 20.85 -1.79 -18.81
N ILE A 76 21.13 -0.92 -17.84
CA ILE A 76 22.47 -0.81 -17.23
C ILE A 76 22.88 -2.10 -16.51
N ASP A 77 21.94 -2.80 -15.86
CA ASP A 77 22.20 -4.09 -15.20
C ASP A 77 22.47 -5.22 -16.20
N ASN A 78 21.87 -5.16 -17.39
CA ASN A 78 21.86 -6.26 -18.36
C ASN A 78 22.78 -6.08 -19.57
N THR A 79 23.48 -4.95 -19.75
CA THR A 79 24.28 -4.75 -20.98
C THR A 79 25.63 -5.49 -20.87
N PRO A 80 25.85 -6.61 -21.58
CA PRO A 80 27.17 -7.21 -21.68
C PRO A 80 27.83 -6.62 -22.93
N TYR A 81 28.83 -5.77 -22.75
CA TYR A 81 29.75 -5.33 -23.81
C TYR A 81 29.07 -4.62 -25.01
N TYR A 82 29.05 -3.28 -24.97
CA TYR A 82 28.95 -2.45 -26.16
C TYR A 82 30.22 -1.61 -26.23
N TYR A 83 31.24 -2.10 -26.95
CA TYR A 83 32.50 -1.37 -27.18
C TYR A 83 32.82 -1.40 -28.66
N ASN A 84 32.82 -0.24 -29.32
CA ASN A 84 33.29 -0.07 -30.70
C ASN A 84 34.10 1.21 -30.91
N ASP A 85 34.41 1.98 -29.85
CA ASP A 85 35.19 3.20 -29.99
C ASP A 85 36.53 3.06 -29.27
N ASP A 86 37.59 3.53 -29.93
CA ASP A 86 38.96 3.47 -29.45
C ASP A 86 39.22 4.57 -28.39
N VAL A 87 39.38 4.20 -27.11
CA VAL A 87 39.95 5.10 -26.10
C VAL A 87 41.44 4.82 -25.96
N THR A 88 42.25 5.75 -26.41
CA THR A 88 43.69 5.71 -26.23
C THR A 88 44.05 6.37 -24.91
N THR A 89 44.21 5.55 -23.87
CA THR A 89 44.85 5.86 -22.57
C THR A 89 44.29 7.06 -21.77
N ILE A 90 43.65 6.78 -20.63
CA ILE A 90 43.34 7.79 -19.61
C ILE A 90 44.59 7.96 -18.73
N SER A 91 45.33 9.06 -18.86
CA SER A 91 46.50 9.36 -18.00
C SER A 91 46.17 10.41 -16.94
N GLY A 92 46.63 10.22 -15.70
CA GLY A 92 46.45 11.20 -14.60
C GLY A 92 45.22 10.96 -13.72
N PHE A 93 44.67 9.74 -13.74
CA PHE A 93 43.53 9.34 -12.92
C PHE A 93 43.87 8.06 -12.16
N ASP A 94 43.71 8.06 -10.84
CA ASP A 94 43.74 6.84 -10.03
C ASP A 94 42.39 6.13 -10.20
N TYR A 95 42.41 5.00 -10.91
CA TYR A 95 41.22 4.21 -11.15
C TYR A 95 40.77 3.50 -9.87
N ASP A 96 39.56 3.83 -9.40
CA ASP A 96 38.87 3.08 -8.36
C ASP A 96 37.85 2.11 -9.01
N PRO A 97 38.07 0.79 -8.92
CA PRO A 97 37.18 -0.21 -9.50
C PRO A 97 35.80 -0.28 -8.82
N ASN A 98 35.61 0.35 -7.65
CA ASN A 98 34.33 0.36 -6.95
C ASN A 98 33.46 1.58 -7.28
N LEU A 99 34.07 2.67 -7.76
CA LEU A 99 33.39 3.96 -7.95
C LEU A 99 32.13 3.84 -8.81
N PHE A 100 32.19 3.07 -9.90
CA PHE A 100 31.02 2.86 -10.76
C PHE A 100 29.87 2.15 -10.04
N ASN A 101 30.20 1.12 -9.25
CA ASN A 101 29.21 0.39 -8.46
C ASN A 101 28.60 1.28 -7.35
N ASP A 102 29.38 2.17 -6.75
CA ASP A 102 28.90 3.13 -5.76
C ASP A 102 27.90 4.11 -6.39
N TYR A 103 28.25 4.73 -7.52
CA TYR A 103 27.34 5.62 -8.25
C TYR A 103 26.05 4.92 -8.67
N LYS A 104 26.17 3.69 -9.18
CA LYS A 104 25.02 2.85 -9.54
C LYS A 104 24.14 2.57 -8.32
N THR A 105 24.74 2.29 -7.17
CA THR A 105 24.02 2.01 -5.92
C THR A 105 23.31 3.25 -5.39
N SER A 106 23.99 4.40 -5.34
CA SER A 106 23.38 5.67 -4.98
C SER A 106 22.19 6.00 -5.88
N PHE A 107 22.33 5.77 -7.18
CA PHE A 107 21.24 5.96 -8.14
C PHE A 107 20.02 5.11 -7.83
N LYS A 108 20.23 3.80 -7.58
CA LYS A 108 19.15 2.89 -7.20
C LYS A 108 18.44 3.36 -5.93
N PHE A 109 19.19 3.82 -4.93
CA PHE A 109 18.58 4.33 -3.70
C PHE A 109 17.68 5.56 -3.93
N VAL A 110 18.11 6.52 -4.75
CA VAL A 110 17.27 7.69 -5.07
C VAL A 110 15.98 7.24 -5.74
N LEU A 111 16.06 6.35 -6.73
CA LEU A 111 14.88 5.84 -7.43
C LEU A 111 13.95 5.05 -6.48
N THR A 112 14.50 4.21 -5.60
CA THR A 112 13.71 3.50 -4.58
C THR A 112 13.01 4.49 -3.66
N GLY A 113 13.68 5.57 -3.25
CA GLY A 113 13.09 6.66 -2.48
C GLY A 113 11.91 7.33 -3.21
N LEU A 114 12.10 7.66 -4.50
CA LEU A 114 11.04 8.25 -5.33
C LEU A 114 9.84 7.32 -5.51
N ASN A 115 10.07 6.03 -5.77
CA ASN A 115 9.00 5.03 -5.83
C ASN A 115 8.24 4.92 -4.49
N SER A 116 8.95 4.99 -3.37
CA SER A 116 8.34 4.96 -2.04
C SER A 116 7.47 6.22 -1.81
N ALA A 117 7.95 7.39 -2.25
CA ALA A 117 7.16 8.63 -2.18
C ALA A 117 5.88 8.57 -3.03
N ILE A 118 5.96 7.98 -4.23
CA ILE A 118 4.78 7.72 -5.06
C ILE A 118 3.78 6.80 -4.34
N ALA A 119 4.26 5.72 -3.74
CA ALA A 119 3.40 4.79 -3.00
C ALA A 119 2.68 5.50 -1.84
N GLN A 120 3.42 6.29 -1.05
CA GLN A 120 2.85 7.09 0.04
C GLN A 120 1.82 8.11 -0.46
N TYR A 121 2.09 8.77 -1.59
CA TYR A 121 1.14 9.70 -2.20
C TYR A 121 -0.18 9.03 -2.58
N ARG A 122 -0.13 7.84 -3.19
CA ARG A 122 -1.34 7.07 -3.52
C ARG A 122 -2.13 6.67 -2.28
N THR A 123 -1.44 6.18 -1.25
CA THR A 123 -2.08 5.86 0.03
C THR A 123 -2.73 7.09 0.67
N ASN A 124 -2.10 8.26 0.61
CA ASN A 124 -2.68 9.49 1.14
C ASN A 124 -3.94 9.92 0.38
N LEU A 125 -3.99 9.73 -0.94
CA LEU A 125 -5.22 9.99 -1.71
C LEU A 125 -6.35 9.05 -1.27
N GLU A 126 -6.09 7.75 -1.19
CA GLU A 126 -7.07 6.76 -0.75
C GLU A 126 -7.59 7.03 0.67
N LEU A 127 -6.70 7.41 1.59
CA LEU A 127 -7.05 7.79 2.96
C LEU A 127 -7.86 9.09 2.99
N THR A 128 -7.55 10.06 2.13
CA THR A 128 -8.31 11.31 2.04
C THR A 128 -9.75 11.04 1.59
N ASP A 129 -9.91 10.22 0.55
CA ASP A 129 -11.24 9.83 0.04
C ASP A 129 -12.01 9.03 1.09
N THR A 130 -11.36 8.08 1.76
CA THR A 130 -11.95 7.29 2.83
C THR A 130 -12.39 8.17 3.99
N ASN A 131 -11.54 9.11 4.42
CA ASN A 131 -11.85 10.03 5.50
C ASN A 131 -13.02 10.96 5.14
N ALA A 132 -13.09 11.43 3.89
CA ALA A 132 -14.22 12.23 3.41
C ALA A 132 -15.54 11.44 3.49
N ASN A 133 -15.54 10.17 3.10
CA ASN A 133 -16.72 9.30 3.22
C ASN A 133 -17.09 9.03 4.69
N LEU A 134 -16.12 8.75 5.54
CA LEU A 134 -16.36 8.53 6.98
C LEU A 134 -16.89 9.80 7.68
N LEU A 135 -16.46 10.98 7.25
CA LEU A 135 -17.02 12.26 7.72
C LEU A 135 -18.49 12.41 7.34
N ILE A 136 -18.86 12.01 6.12
CA ILE A 136 -20.27 11.99 5.69
C ILE A 136 -21.07 11.02 6.55
N ASP A 137 -20.59 9.77 6.70
CA ASP A 137 -21.27 8.75 7.50
C ASP A 137 -21.40 9.16 8.97
N SER A 138 -20.33 9.71 9.56
CA SER A 138 -20.35 10.24 10.93
C SER A 138 -21.36 11.38 11.08
N ASN A 139 -21.46 12.29 10.11
CA ASN A 139 -22.45 13.37 10.15
C ASN A 139 -23.89 12.84 10.05
N ILE A 140 -24.11 11.76 9.28
CA ILE A 140 -25.41 11.11 9.18
C ILE A 140 -25.77 10.42 10.50
N LEU A 141 -24.84 9.65 11.08
CA LEU A 141 -25.09 8.82 12.28
C LEU A 141 -25.13 9.63 13.58
N ASN A 142 -24.26 10.63 13.72
CA ASN A 142 -24.12 11.42 14.95
C ASN A 142 -24.86 12.77 14.90
N GLY A 143 -25.43 13.13 13.74
CA GLY A 143 -26.20 14.34 13.59
C GLY A 143 -27.53 14.28 14.34
N THR A 144 -27.93 15.37 14.98
CA THR A 144 -29.29 15.53 15.55
C THR A 144 -30.38 15.65 14.48
N ASP A 145 -30.00 15.81 13.21
CA ASP A 145 -30.92 15.91 12.08
C ASP A 145 -31.32 14.52 11.57
N LYS A 146 -32.45 14.04 12.07
CA LYS A 146 -33.07 12.76 11.67
C LYS A 146 -33.31 12.66 10.16
N THR A 147 -33.46 13.77 9.43
CA THR A 147 -33.74 13.75 7.98
C THR A 147 -32.58 13.21 7.16
N LEU A 148 -31.34 13.33 7.66
CA LEU A 148 -30.14 12.79 7.01
C LEU A 148 -30.13 11.26 7.06
N ILE A 149 -30.50 10.67 8.21
CA ILE A 149 -30.63 9.22 8.38
C ILE A 149 -31.74 8.69 7.46
N THR A 150 -32.91 9.34 7.47
CA THR A 150 -34.03 8.95 6.59
C THR A 150 -33.64 8.95 5.13
N ARG A 151 -32.95 10.01 4.66
CA ARG A 151 -32.51 10.12 3.27
C ARG A 151 -31.47 9.06 2.92
N TYR A 152 -30.52 8.78 3.83
CA TYR A 152 -29.52 7.74 3.64
C TYR A 152 -30.17 6.35 3.52
N ILE A 153 -31.13 6.02 4.39
CA ILE A 153 -31.85 4.74 4.33
C ILE A 153 -32.62 4.63 3.01
N ILE A 154 -33.36 5.67 2.60
CA ILE A 154 -34.09 5.68 1.31
C ILE A 154 -33.14 5.53 0.12
N GLN A 155 -31.96 6.16 0.17
CA GLN A 155 -30.97 6.09 -0.91
C GLN A 155 -30.30 4.72 -0.99
N LYS A 156 -30.08 4.03 0.14
CA LYS A 156 -29.40 2.73 0.21
C LYS A 156 -30.34 1.53 0.11
N ASN A 157 -31.62 1.68 0.50
CA ASN A 157 -32.67 0.68 0.36
C ASN A 157 -33.70 1.16 -0.65
N THR A 158 -33.60 0.69 -1.89
CA THR A 158 -34.57 1.00 -2.93
C THR A 158 -35.98 0.46 -2.64
N GLU A 159 -36.16 -0.61 -1.86
CA GLU A 159 -37.50 -1.10 -1.51
C GLU A 159 -37.43 -1.84 -0.16
N GLY A 160 -38.11 -1.33 0.87
CA GLY A 160 -38.30 -2.04 2.13
C GLY A 160 -37.68 -1.33 3.34
N ILE A 161 -38.44 -0.40 3.93
CA ILE A 161 -38.25 0.00 5.33
C ILE A 161 -39.57 -0.37 6.04
N PRO A 162 -39.56 -1.26 7.06
CA PRO A 162 -40.74 -1.52 7.89
C PRO A 162 -41.05 -0.40 8.89
N PHE A 163 -40.21 0.64 8.94
CA PHE A 163 -40.26 1.69 9.96
C PHE A 163 -40.17 3.06 9.29
N ASP A 164 -41.20 3.89 9.49
CA ASP A 164 -41.19 5.29 9.08
C ASP A 164 -40.28 6.07 10.05
N ALA A 165 -39.35 6.86 9.53
CA ALA A 165 -38.42 7.66 10.33
C ALA A 165 -39.11 8.78 11.15
N ASN A 166 -40.40 9.04 10.86
CA ASN A 166 -41.25 9.91 11.66
C ASN A 166 -41.99 9.19 12.79
N SER A 167 -41.87 7.86 12.89
CA SER A 167 -42.44 7.10 14.00
C SER A 167 -41.64 7.44 15.26
N VAL A 168 -42.21 8.27 16.12
CA VAL A 168 -41.89 8.14 17.53
C VAL A 168 -42.37 6.74 17.88
N LEU A 169 -41.43 5.86 18.21
CA LEU A 169 -41.74 4.56 18.76
C LEU A 169 -42.32 4.81 20.15
N ASP A 170 -43.59 5.20 20.20
CA ASP A 170 -44.36 5.39 21.42
C ASP A 170 -44.85 4.00 21.86
N LEU A 171 -43.88 3.15 22.16
CA LEU A 171 -44.12 1.91 22.85
C LEU A 171 -44.05 2.27 24.32
N ASP A 172 -45.22 2.33 24.96
CA ASP A 172 -45.34 2.29 26.40
C ASP A 172 -44.86 0.89 26.84
N PHE A 173 -43.54 0.71 26.88
CA PHE A 173 -42.91 -0.53 27.31
C PHE A 173 -43.02 -0.59 28.83
N ASP A 174 -44.08 -1.24 29.30
CA ASP A 174 -44.14 -1.70 30.68
C ASP A 174 -43.18 -2.89 30.84
N ILE A 175 -41.90 -2.57 31.08
CA ILE A 175 -40.85 -3.55 31.32
C ILE A 175 -41.17 -4.26 32.62
N LYS A 176 -41.48 -5.56 32.53
CA LYS A 176 -41.73 -6.40 33.70
C LYS A 176 -40.55 -6.34 34.67
N ILE A 177 -40.86 -6.38 35.97
CA ILE A 177 -39.89 -6.12 37.04
C ILE A 177 -38.68 -7.05 36.99
N TRP A 178 -38.83 -8.32 36.59
CA TRP A 178 -37.72 -9.25 36.44
C TRP A 178 -36.75 -8.88 35.32
N TYR A 179 -37.22 -8.31 34.21
CA TYR A 179 -36.35 -7.79 33.15
C TYR A 179 -35.65 -6.49 33.58
N SER A 180 -36.35 -5.62 34.31
CA SER A 180 -35.75 -4.40 34.86
C SER A 180 -34.60 -4.71 35.83
N VAL A 181 -34.81 -5.67 36.74
CA VAL A 181 -33.77 -6.12 37.68
C VAL A 181 -32.61 -6.80 36.95
N TYR A 182 -32.88 -7.59 35.92
CA TYR A 182 -31.84 -8.19 35.09
C TYR A 182 -30.96 -7.12 34.42
N LEU A 183 -31.57 -6.15 33.76
CA LEU A 183 -30.85 -5.08 33.06
C LEU A 183 -30.02 -4.24 34.05
N THR A 184 -30.54 -4.02 35.26
CA THR A 184 -29.83 -3.29 36.32
C THR A 184 -28.60 -4.07 36.82
N ARG A 185 -28.68 -5.40 36.94
CA ARG A 185 -27.61 -6.23 37.51
C ARG A 185 -26.56 -6.70 36.48
N HIS A 186 -26.99 -6.93 35.24
CA HIS A 186 -26.18 -7.61 34.23
C HIS A 186 -26.01 -6.81 32.93
N GLY A 187 -26.69 -5.68 32.79
CA GLY A 187 -26.72 -4.91 31.56
C GLY A 187 -27.56 -5.55 30.47
N ALA A 188 -27.61 -4.91 29.30
CA ALA A 188 -28.29 -5.44 28.14
C ALA A 188 -27.56 -6.68 27.58
N PRO A 189 -28.28 -7.77 27.23
CA PRO A 189 -27.67 -8.94 26.63
C PRO A 189 -27.05 -8.60 25.25
N PRO A 190 -25.83 -9.06 24.96
CA PRO A 190 -25.08 -8.67 23.75
C PRO A 190 -25.70 -9.18 22.44
N ASP A 191 -26.52 -10.22 22.49
CA ASP A 191 -27.25 -10.82 21.36
C ASP A 191 -28.77 -10.56 21.42
N GLY A 192 -29.23 -9.77 22.39
CA GLY A 192 -30.65 -9.52 22.61
C GLY A 192 -31.40 -10.67 23.30
N VAL A 193 -30.71 -11.73 23.75
CA VAL A 193 -31.32 -12.87 24.44
C VAL A 193 -30.92 -12.86 25.91
N PHE A 194 -31.90 -12.84 26.82
CA PHE A 194 -31.64 -12.91 28.25
C PHE A 194 -31.05 -14.26 28.64
N ASP A 195 -29.98 -14.23 29.44
CA ASP A 195 -29.36 -15.42 30.01
C ASP A 195 -30.35 -16.07 30.98
N THR A 196 -30.81 -17.27 30.62
CA THR A 196 -31.88 -17.97 31.33
C THR A 196 -31.48 -18.34 32.75
N GLU A 197 -30.19 -18.61 33.01
CA GLU A 197 -29.69 -18.93 34.33
C GLU A 197 -29.79 -17.69 35.23
N LYS A 198 -29.24 -16.57 34.77
CA LYS A 198 -29.29 -15.30 35.51
C LYS A 198 -30.72 -14.80 35.73
N LEU A 199 -31.58 -14.92 34.70
CA LEU A 199 -32.97 -14.52 34.82
C LEU A 199 -33.74 -15.42 35.79
N SER A 200 -33.47 -16.74 35.81
CA SER A 200 -34.13 -17.67 36.73
C SER A 200 -33.78 -17.39 38.20
N ILE A 201 -32.55 -16.98 38.49
CA ILE A 201 -32.11 -16.57 39.83
C ILE A 201 -32.87 -15.33 40.26
N ILE A 202 -32.94 -14.31 39.40
CA ILE A 202 -33.67 -13.06 39.67
C ILE A 202 -35.15 -13.33 39.94
N VAL A 203 -35.79 -14.16 39.12
CA VAL A 203 -37.21 -14.53 39.31
C VAL A 203 -37.41 -15.26 40.64
N SER A 204 -36.50 -16.17 40.99
CA SER A 204 -36.57 -16.91 42.27
C SER A 204 -36.45 -15.97 43.48
N GLU A 205 -35.56 -14.98 43.41
CA GLU A 205 -35.43 -13.95 44.44
C GLU A 205 -36.70 -13.10 44.55
N LEU A 206 -37.24 -12.62 43.42
CA LEU A 206 -38.45 -11.79 43.42
C LEU A 206 -39.67 -12.55 43.96
N ILE A 207 -39.76 -13.85 43.74
CA ILE A 207 -40.80 -14.71 44.34
C ILE A 207 -40.57 -14.88 45.85
N SER A 208 -39.32 -15.14 46.26
CA SER A 208 -38.95 -15.28 47.67
C SER A 208 -39.24 -14.00 48.47
N ASP A 209 -39.05 -12.84 47.85
CA ASP A 209 -39.29 -11.54 48.45
C ASP A 209 -40.77 -11.11 48.40
N GLY A 210 -41.64 -11.94 47.80
CA GLY A 210 -43.07 -11.67 47.67
C GLY A 210 -43.40 -10.51 46.72
N ILE A 211 -42.46 -10.14 45.84
CA ILE A 211 -42.61 -9.04 44.88
C ILE A 211 -43.40 -9.48 43.64
N ILE A 212 -43.27 -10.74 43.24
CA ILE A 212 -44.06 -11.38 42.17
C ILE A 212 -44.51 -12.78 42.59
N THR A 213 -45.50 -13.32 41.90
CA THR A 213 -45.94 -14.72 42.03
C THR A 213 -45.43 -15.59 40.89
N ILE A 214 -45.41 -16.90 41.09
CA ILE A 214 -45.05 -17.87 40.04
C ILE A 214 -46.04 -17.82 38.87
N ASP A 215 -47.31 -17.59 39.15
CA ASP A 215 -48.37 -17.54 38.14
C ASP A 215 -48.24 -16.29 37.26
N GLU A 216 -47.88 -15.15 37.86
CA GLU A 216 -47.57 -13.92 37.10
C GLU A 216 -46.41 -14.14 36.13
N PHE A 217 -45.34 -14.82 36.56
CA PHE A 217 -44.20 -15.11 35.69
C PHE A 217 -44.51 -16.11 34.58
N ILE A 218 -45.29 -17.17 34.87
CA ILE A 218 -45.63 -18.21 33.88
C ILE A 218 -46.65 -17.69 32.86
N SER A 219 -47.60 -16.86 33.28
CA SER A 219 -48.61 -16.28 32.39
C SER A 219 -48.01 -15.41 31.28
N ASP A 220 -46.84 -14.81 31.53
CA ASP A 220 -46.11 -13.99 30.55
C ASP A 220 -45.44 -14.83 29.45
N ARG A 221 -45.27 -16.14 29.65
CA ARG A 221 -44.58 -17.04 28.70
C ARG A 221 -45.47 -17.63 27.60
N LEU A 222 -46.78 -17.36 27.64
CA LEU A 222 -47.80 -17.94 26.77
C LEU A 222 -48.45 -16.94 25.80
N ASN A 223 -48.03 -15.67 25.82
CA ASN A 223 -48.36 -14.64 24.83
C ASN A 223 -47.14 -14.31 23.98
#